data_AF-A0A180FZ73-F1
#
_entry.id   AF-A0A180FZ73-F1
#
_cell.length_a   1.000
_cell.length_b   1.000
_cell.length_c   1.000
_cell.angle_alpha   90.00
_cell.angle_beta   90.00
_cell.angle_gamma   90.00
#
_symmetry.space_group_name_H-M   'P 1'
#
loop_
_entity.id
_entity.type
_entity.pdbx_description
1 polymer ?
#
loop_
_entity_poly.entity_id
_entity_poly.type
_entity_poly.pdbx_seq_one_letter_code
_entity_poly.pdbx_strand_id
1 'polypeptide(L)'
;MKKLIQKQAKDDSNQVLLIRPGKLKAFKSYFAVMWKETQTKHNKRGPKHDRYTTPSIMASLELKVINTHMDSWQQVYENRLGIDFRQLEQRIKKILADSPSPRLAALGERSKVMKFLTRYLVFVDMIITILPQPTATILKRPETFRTALNCFENNTEELLHGKKFKMATLRKITPIWQYVTYWLSKDPNYSKANIVEGGKLSAGGRYKNLDINADLKTFFGLVFAHSIKTLTERNSKLSEPFPAEPIEVKLEDS
;
A
#
# COMPACT_ATOMS: atom_id res chain seq x y z
N MET A 1 17.07 12.97 16.43
CA MET A 1 16.46 12.08 15.39
C MET A 1 15.57 12.96 14.52
N LYS A 2 15.91 13.21 13.24
CA LYS A 2 15.13 14.11 12.36
C LYS A 2 13.72 13.52 12.13
N LYS A 3 12.69 14.37 12.13
CA LYS A 3 11.29 13.94 11.93
C LYS A 3 11.09 13.58 10.45
N LEU A 4 10.71 12.33 10.19
CA LEU A 4 10.44 11.81 8.84
C LEU A 4 9.12 12.33 8.23
N ILE A 5 8.24 12.86 9.09
CA ILE A 5 6.99 13.51 8.72
C ILE A 5 7.06 14.95 9.22
N GLN A 6 7.12 15.90 8.29
CA GLN A 6 7.46 17.29 8.59
C GLN A 6 6.24 18.24 8.64
N LYS A 7 5.08 17.86 8.12
CA LYS A 7 3.87 18.71 8.07
C LYS A 7 2.62 18.00 8.60
N GLN A 8 1.69 18.78 9.15
CA GLN A 8 0.32 18.34 9.43
C GLN A 8 -0.41 18.08 8.10
N ALA A 9 -1.04 16.92 7.98
CA ALA A 9 -1.79 16.54 6.79
C ALA A 9 -2.98 17.49 6.56
N LYS A 10 -3.13 18.03 5.34
CA LYS A 10 -4.43 18.56 4.91
C LYS A 10 -5.41 17.39 4.83
N ASP A 11 -6.60 17.56 5.39
CA ASP A 11 -7.65 16.54 5.34
C ASP A 11 -8.22 16.42 3.93
N ASP A 12 -7.60 15.57 3.12
CA ASP A 12 -7.95 15.33 1.72
C ASP A 12 -8.54 13.91 1.54
N SER A 13 -9.51 13.52 2.37
CA SER A 13 -10.22 12.23 2.28
C SER A 13 -10.79 11.92 0.89
N ASN A 14 -10.91 12.91 0.01
CA ASN A 14 -11.43 12.81 -1.35
C ASN A 14 -10.43 12.34 -2.43
N GLN A 15 -9.14 12.13 -2.10
CA GLN A 15 -8.10 11.92 -3.13
C GLN A 15 -7.66 10.46 -3.36
N VAL A 16 -8.10 9.48 -2.54
CA VAL A 16 -7.39 8.18 -2.48
C VAL A 16 -8.23 6.95 -2.79
N LEU A 17 -9.56 7.00 -2.66
CA LEU A 17 -10.45 5.91 -3.11
C LEU A 17 -11.78 6.48 -3.57
N LEU A 18 -12.37 5.87 -4.61
CA LEU A 18 -13.74 6.18 -5.07
C LEU A 18 -14.83 5.77 -4.06
N ILE A 19 -14.47 5.03 -3.01
CA ILE A 19 -15.39 4.52 -2.00
C ILE A 19 -15.32 5.42 -0.77
N ARG A 20 -16.33 6.29 -0.62
CA ARG A 20 -16.48 7.16 0.56
C ARG A 20 -16.66 6.33 1.85
N PRO A 21 -16.19 6.83 3.01
CA PRO A 21 -16.53 6.24 4.31
C PRO A 21 -18.05 6.05 4.43
N GLY A 22 -18.48 4.90 4.95
CA GLY A 22 -19.91 4.56 5.08
C GLY A 22 -20.54 3.81 3.89
N LYS A 23 -19.88 3.74 2.73
CA LYS A 23 -20.35 2.92 1.59
C LYS A 23 -19.85 1.47 1.60
N LEU A 24 -19.13 1.05 2.64
CA LEU A 24 -18.54 -0.28 2.74
C LEU A 24 -19.59 -1.41 2.63
N LYS A 25 -20.77 -1.24 3.26
CA LYS A 25 -21.85 -2.22 3.18
C LYS A 25 -22.42 -2.34 1.76
N ALA A 26 -22.68 -1.20 1.11
CA ALA A 26 -23.18 -1.15 -0.26
C ALA A 26 -22.15 -1.70 -1.27
N PHE A 27 -20.88 -1.35 -1.09
CA PHE A 27 -19.79 -1.88 -1.91
C PHE A 27 -19.61 -3.39 -1.69
N LYS A 28 -19.64 -3.90 -0.46
CA LYS A 28 -19.62 -5.35 -0.18
C LYS A 28 -20.78 -6.08 -0.86
N SER A 29 -22.00 -5.53 -0.80
CA SER A 29 -23.17 -6.12 -1.47
C SER A 29 -23.06 -6.10 -3.00
N TYR A 30 -22.70 -4.95 -3.59
CA TYR A 30 -22.50 -4.82 -5.03
C TYR A 30 -21.38 -5.75 -5.51
N PHE A 31 -20.28 -5.79 -4.76
CA PHE A 31 -19.13 -6.65 -5.02
C PHE A 31 -19.51 -8.14 -4.93
N ALA A 32 -20.28 -8.56 -3.93
CA ALA A 32 -20.73 -9.95 -3.82
C ALA A 32 -21.61 -10.40 -5.01
N VAL A 33 -22.41 -9.48 -5.56
CA VAL A 33 -23.21 -9.71 -6.77
C VAL A 33 -22.29 -9.85 -8.00
N MET A 34 -21.42 -8.87 -8.23
CA MET A 34 -20.48 -8.88 -9.36
C MET A 34 -19.52 -10.09 -9.33
N TRP A 35 -19.10 -10.51 -8.15
CA TRP A 35 -18.22 -11.67 -7.95
C TRP A 35 -18.93 -13.01 -8.22
N LYS A 36 -20.20 -13.14 -7.83
CA LYS A 36 -21.02 -14.32 -8.20
C LYS A 36 -21.23 -14.41 -9.71
N GLU A 37 -21.38 -13.28 -10.39
CA GLU A 37 -21.56 -13.22 -11.85
C GLU A 37 -20.29 -13.63 -12.61
N THR A 38 -19.10 -13.25 -12.13
CA THR A 38 -17.84 -13.69 -12.74
C THR A 38 -17.64 -15.19 -12.55
N GLN A 39 -17.94 -15.74 -11.38
CA GLN A 39 -17.88 -17.20 -11.14
C GLN A 39 -18.88 -17.99 -12.00
N THR A 40 -20.10 -17.48 -12.20
CA THR A 40 -21.12 -18.17 -13.01
C THR A 40 -20.85 -18.09 -14.51
N LYS A 41 -20.22 -17.03 -15.02
CA LYS A 41 -19.78 -16.95 -16.43
C LYS A 41 -18.63 -17.92 -16.73
N HIS A 42 -17.74 -18.18 -15.77
CA HIS A 42 -16.64 -19.14 -15.94
C HIS A 42 -17.10 -20.62 -15.90
N ASN A 43 -18.20 -20.94 -15.23
CA ASN A 43 -18.75 -22.31 -15.20
C ASN A 43 -19.38 -22.76 -16.54
N LYS A 44 -19.48 -21.89 -17.56
CA LYS A 44 -20.03 -22.21 -18.89
C LYS A 44 -18.97 -22.53 -19.95
N ARG A 45 -17.68 -22.41 -19.65
CA ARG A 45 -16.58 -22.72 -20.59
C ARG A 45 -15.73 -23.84 -19.99
N GLY A 46 -15.57 -24.93 -20.75
CA GLY A 46 -15.04 -26.21 -20.27
C GLY A 46 -13.64 -26.19 -19.63
N PRO A 47 -13.23 -27.31 -19.01
CA PRO A 47 -12.23 -27.34 -17.92
C PRO A 47 -10.76 -27.27 -18.36
N LYS A 48 -10.42 -26.72 -19.53
CA LYS A 48 -9.04 -26.81 -20.08
C LYS A 48 -8.30 -25.50 -20.39
N HIS A 49 -8.86 -24.31 -20.16
CA HIS A 49 -8.09 -23.07 -20.42
C HIS A 49 -8.26 -21.88 -19.48
N ASP A 50 -9.22 -21.88 -18.54
CA ASP A 50 -9.39 -20.75 -17.61
C ASP A 50 -8.60 -20.99 -16.31
N ARG A 51 -7.31 -20.65 -16.33
CA ARG A 51 -6.56 -20.43 -15.08
C ARG A 51 -7.17 -19.22 -14.37
N TYR A 52 -8.15 -19.50 -13.51
CA TYR A 52 -8.81 -18.63 -12.54
C TYR A 52 -8.10 -17.29 -12.35
N THR A 53 -8.70 -16.21 -12.87
CA THR A 53 -8.31 -14.83 -12.57
C THR A 53 -8.62 -14.55 -11.10
N THR A 54 -7.73 -14.97 -10.21
CA THR A 54 -7.92 -14.75 -8.78
C THR A 54 -7.71 -13.28 -8.44
N PRO A 55 -8.34 -12.77 -7.37
CA PRO A 55 -8.16 -11.41 -6.85
C PRO A 55 -6.69 -11.01 -6.68
N SER A 56 -5.86 -11.94 -6.24
CA SER A 56 -4.42 -11.75 -6.07
C SER A 56 -3.67 -11.63 -7.39
N ILE A 57 -4.09 -12.33 -8.45
CA ILE A 57 -3.54 -12.20 -9.81
C ILE A 57 -3.89 -10.82 -10.37
N MET A 58 -5.15 -10.40 -10.28
CA MET A 58 -5.58 -9.07 -10.74
C MET A 58 -4.79 -7.97 -10.05
N ALA A 59 -4.73 -8.01 -8.71
CA ALA A 59 -3.97 -7.03 -7.94
C ALA A 59 -2.47 -7.06 -8.29
N SER A 60 -1.90 -8.25 -8.55
CA SER A 60 -0.50 -8.37 -8.97
C SER A 60 -0.23 -7.75 -10.33
N LEU A 61 -1.15 -7.90 -11.29
CA LEU A 61 -1.04 -7.29 -12.61
C LEU A 61 -1.04 -5.76 -12.52
N GLU A 62 -1.82 -5.21 -11.59
CA GLU A 62 -1.97 -3.76 -11.43
C GLU A 62 -0.85 -3.12 -10.60
N LEU A 63 0.01 -3.89 -9.90
CA LEU A 63 1.20 -3.33 -9.23
C LEU A 63 2.13 -2.58 -10.19
N LYS A 64 2.14 -2.93 -11.48
CA LYS A 64 2.94 -2.25 -12.50
C LYS A 64 2.54 -0.79 -12.66
N VAL A 65 1.26 -0.44 -12.46
CA VAL A 65 0.75 0.92 -12.62
C VAL A 65 1.45 1.88 -11.64
N ILE A 66 1.60 1.47 -10.38
CA ILE A 66 2.35 2.23 -9.38
C ILE A 66 3.81 2.38 -9.79
N ASN A 67 4.43 1.30 -10.27
CA ASN A 67 5.85 1.32 -10.61
C ASN A 67 6.17 2.29 -11.75
N THR A 68 5.25 2.45 -12.71
CA THR A 68 5.38 3.39 -13.82
C THR A 68 5.14 4.84 -13.39
N HIS A 69 4.36 5.08 -12.35
CA HIS A 69 4.01 6.42 -11.85
C HIS A 69 4.53 6.66 -10.43
N MET A 70 5.75 6.20 -10.17
CA MET A 70 6.33 6.20 -8.84
C MET A 70 6.41 7.59 -8.24
N ASP A 71 6.87 8.55 -9.03
CA ASP A 71 7.14 9.91 -8.58
C ASP A 71 5.84 10.61 -8.20
N SER A 72 4.78 10.44 -9.00
CA SER A 72 3.44 10.96 -8.67
C SER A 72 2.93 10.39 -7.34
N TRP A 73 3.10 9.08 -7.10
CA TRP A 73 2.69 8.48 -5.82
C TRP A 73 3.53 8.94 -4.63
N GLN A 74 4.85 9.10 -4.80
CA GLN A 74 5.71 9.66 -3.76
C GLN A 74 5.34 11.10 -3.44
N GLN A 75 5.10 11.93 -4.46
CA GLN A 75 4.67 13.32 -4.30
C GLN A 75 3.32 13.42 -3.58
N VAL A 76 2.36 12.55 -3.89
CA VAL A 76 1.08 12.48 -3.14
C VAL A 76 1.33 12.26 -1.65
N TYR A 77 2.22 11.33 -1.30
CA TYR A 77 2.53 11.03 0.11
C TYR A 77 3.38 12.11 0.78
N GLU A 78 4.29 12.75 0.04
CA GLU A 78 5.05 13.90 0.52
C GLU A 78 4.11 15.08 0.82
N ASN A 79 3.20 15.41 -0.09
CA ASN A 79 2.24 16.50 0.08
C ASN A 79 1.24 16.23 1.20
N ARG A 80 0.65 15.03 1.24
CA ARG A 80 -0.43 14.70 2.18
C ARG A 80 0.08 14.39 3.58
N LEU A 81 1.23 13.73 3.70
CA LEU A 81 1.71 13.22 4.97
C LEU A 81 3.04 13.83 5.40
N GLY A 82 3.62 14.72 4.58
CA GLY A 82 4.92 15.34 4.86
C GLY A 82 6.07 14.34 4.89
N ILE A 83 5.94 13.19 4.21
CA ILE A 83 6.98 12.16 4.17
C ILE A 83 8.17 12.67 3.36
N ASP A 84 9.33 12.76 4.02
CA ASP A 84 10.59 13.08 3.35
C ASP A 84 11.18 11.81 2.70
N PHE A 85 10.85 11.60 1.41
CA PHE A 85 11.31 10.43 0.67
C PHE A 85 12.84 10.39 0.47
N ARG A 86 13.51 11.55 0.47
CA ARG A 86 14.97 11.61 0.39
C ARG A 86 15.59 11.06 1.67
N GLN A 87 15.09 11.48 2.82
CA GLN A 87 15.52 10.95 4.11
C GLN A 87 15.21 9.46 4.25
N LEU A 88 14.03 9.03 3.79
CA LEU A 88 13.63 7.62 3.82
C LEU A 88 14.54 6.76 2.94
N GLU A 89 14.92 7.24 1.76
CA GLU A 89 15.87 6.55 0.88
C GLU A 89 17.26 6.38 1.55
N GLN A 90 17.73 7.37 2.31
CA GLN A 90 18.98 7.26 3.06
C GLN A 90 18.89 6.25 4.20
N ARG A 91 17.75 6.17 4.88
CA ARG A 91 17.51 5.17 5.94
C ARG A 91 17.49 3.76 5.37
N ILE A 92 16.79 3.55 4.26
CA ILE A 92 16.80 2.27 3.54
C ILE A 92 18.20 1.91 3.05
N LYS A 93 18.96 2.88 2.51
CA LYS A 93 20.36 2.66 2.13
C LYS A 93 21.18 2.15 3.31
N LYS A 94 21.02 2.74 4.50
CA LYS A 94 21.70 2.31 5.72
C LYS A 94 21.30 0.88 6.12
N ILE A 95 20.00 0.59 6.19
CA ILE A 95 19.48 -0.76 6.51
C ILE A 95 20.05 -1.83 5.57
N LEU A 96 20.15 -1.53 4.26
CA LEU A 96 20.71 -2.45 3.28
C LEU A 96 22.23 -2.60 3.39
N ALA A 97 22.94 -1.54 3.78
CA ALA A 97 24.39 -1.55 3.98
C ALA A 97 24.79 -2.34 5.24
N ASP A 98 23.98 -2.28 6.28
CA ASP A 98 24.17 -3.01 7.53
C ASP A 98 23.81 -4.51 7.39
N SER A 99 23.30 -4.92 6.22
CA SER A 99 22.99 -6.31 5.92
C SER A 99 24.24 -7.20 5.89
N PRO A 100 24.16 -8.46 6.39
CA PRO A 100 25.23 -9.44 6.26
C PRO A 100 25.58 -9.82 4.80
N SER A 101 24.79 -9.37 3.82
CA SER A 101 24.98 -9.66 2.40
C SER A 101 25.40 -8.40 1.63
N PRO A 102 26.68 -8.26 1.25
CA PRO A 102 27.22 -7.04 0.63
C PRO A 102 26.60 -6.71 -0.73
N ARG A 103 26.00 -7.69 -1.42
CA ARG A 103 25.30 -7.47 -2.71
C ARG A 103 24.05 -6.60 -2.61
N LEU A 104 23.47 -6.44 -1.41
CA LEU A 104 22.21 -5.72 -1.20
C LEU A 104 22.38 -4.20 -1.10
N ALA A 105 23.61 -3.70 -0.95
CA ALA A 105 23.92 -2.28 -0.87
C ALA A 105 23.95 -1.57 -2.25
N ALA A 106 23.80 -2.30 -3.36
CA ALA A 106 23.84 -1.74 -4.71
C ALA A 106 22.66 -0.80 -5.00
N LEU A 107 22.87 0.21 -5.86
CA LEU A 107 21.87 1.24 -6.18
C LEU A 107 20.55 0.66 -6.74
N GLY A 108 20.65 -0.38 -7.57
CA GLY A 108 19.47 -1.06 -8.13
C GLY A 108 18.63 -1.80 -7.10
N GLU A 109 19.25 -2.26 -6.01
CA GLU A 109 18.60 -2.94 -4.90
C GLU A 109 17.82 -1.94 -4.04
N ARG A 110 18.41 -0.76 -3.78
CA ARG A 110 17.74 0.37 -3.12
C ARG A 110 16.47 0.79 -3.85
N SER A 111 16.53 0.98 -5.17
CA SER A 111 15.37 1.35 -5.97
C SER A 111 14.23 0.33 -5.82
N LYS A 112 14.53 -0.98 -5.87
CA LYS A 112 13.52 -2.04 -5.69
C LYS A 112 12.81 -1.98 -4.34
N VAL A 113 13.54 -1.69 -3.26
CA VAL A 113 12.97 -1.54 -1.92
C VAL A 113 12.08 -0.29 -1.86
N MET A 114 12.49 0.83 -2.44
CA MET A 114 11.65 2.03 -2.53
C MET A 114 10.37 1.78 -3.34
N LYS A 115 10.45 1.05 -4.47
CA LYS A 115 9.26 0.63 -5.23
C LYS A 115 8.31 -0.20 -4.37
N PHE A 116 8.87 -1.08 -3.56
CA PHE A 116 8.11 -1.96 -2.67
C PHE A 116 7.46 -1.18 -1.52
N LEU A 117 8.20 -0.27 -0.91
CA LEU A 117 7.71 0.66 0.10
C LEU A 117 6.52 1.48 -0.41
N THR A 118 6.62 2.10 -1.59
CA THR A 118 5.51 2.89 -2.16
C THR A 118 4.27 2.02 -2.36
N ARG A 119 4.42 0.80 -2.89
CA ARG A 119 3.29 -0.14 -3.03
C ARG A 119 2.69 -0.50 -1.67
N TYR A 120 3.52 -0.78 -0.68
CA TYR A 120 3.09 -1.04 0.69
C TYR A 120 2.29 0.15 1.26
N LEU A 121 2.76 1.39 1.08
CA LEU A 121 2.05 2.60 1.53
C LEU A 121 0.68 2.76 0.87
N VAL A 122 0.53 2.40 -0.41
CA VAL A 122 -0.78 2.38 -1.08
C VAL A 122 -1.75 1.39 -0.42
N PHE A 123 -1.27 0.21 -0.02
CA PHE A 123 -2.09 -0.75 0.71
C PHE A 123 -2.46 -0.23 2.11
N VAL A 124 -1.52 0.38 2.83
CA VAL A 124 -1.78 1.01 4.14
C VAL A 124 -2.86 2.10 3.99
N ASP A 125 -2.68 3.04 3.05
CA ASP A 125 -3.63 4.13 2.82
C ASP A 125 -5.04 3.62 2.47
N MET A 126 -5.09 2.58 1.63
CA MET A 126 -6.35 1.93 1.26
C MET A 126 -7.05 1.31 2.48
N ILE A 127 -6.31 0.57 3.31
CA ILE A 127 -6.87 -0.07 4.52
C ILE A 127 -7.39 0.98 5.48
N ILE A 128 -6.60 2.01 5.79
CA ILE A 128 -7.00 3.03 6.75
C ILE A 128 -8.12 3.93 6.24
N THR A 129 -8.28 4.04 4.92
CA THR A 129 -9.38 4.80 4.33
C THR A 129 -10.68 4.02 4.37
N ILE A 130 -10.64 2.71 4.13
CA ILE A 130 -11.83 1.84 4.14
C ILE A 130 -12.25 1.47 5.56
N LEU A 131 -11.28 1.28 6.44
CA LEU A 131 -11.46 0.96 7.86
C LEU A 131 -10.85 2.07 8.73
N PRO A 132 -11.41 3.29 8.72
CA PRO A 132 -10.82 4.46 9.40
C PRO A 132 -11.01 4.46 10.92
N GLN A 133 -11.86 3.58 11.45
CA GLN A 133 -12.12 3.46 12.88
C GLN A 133 -12.23 1.97 13.23
N PRO A 134 -11.11 1.23 13.20
CA PRO A 134 -11.11 -0.17 13.62
C PRO A 134 -11.45 -0.29 15.12
N THR A 135 -11.22 0.78 15.89
CA THR A 135 -11.63 1.01 17.28
C THR A 135 -12.51 2.26 17.37
N ALA A 136 -13.21 2.49 18.48
CA ALA A 136 -14.07 3.67 18.70
C ALA A 136 -13.30 5.03 18.76
N THR A 137 -12.05 5.07 18.33
CA THR A 137 -11.16 6.23 18.35
C THR A 137 -10.96 6.80 16.96
N ILE A 138 -10.91 8.13 16.86
CA ILE A 138 -10.59 8.83 15.62
C ILE A 138 -9.14 8.52 15.22
N LEU A 139 -8.95 7.95 14.04
CA LEU A 139 -7.63 7.60 13.54
C LEU A 139 -6.83 8.86 13.17
N LYS A 140 -5.67 9.03 13.82
CA LYS A 140 -4.69 10.03 13.43
C LYS A 140 -3.83 9.47 12.30
N ARG A 141 -4.20 9.78 11.05
CA ARG A 141 -3.52 9.30 9.84
C ARG A 141 -1.99 9.50 9.86
N PRO A 142 -1.43 10.69 10.19
CA PRO A 142 0.02 10.87 10.18
C PRO A 142 0.75 9.95 11.18
N GLU A 143 0.16 9.72 12.36
CA GLU A 143 0.73 8.81 13.36
C GLU A 143 0.67 7.36 12.87
N THR A 144 -0.43 6.96 12.24
CA THR A 144 -0.62 5.63 11.65
C THR A 144 0.42 5.36 10.56
N PHE A 145 0.66 6.33 9.67
CA PHE A 145 1.70 6.21 8.65
C PHE A 145 3.11 6.19 9.23
N ARG A 146 3.37 6.96 10.28
CA ARG A 146 4.66 6.90 10.99
C ARG A 146 4.90 5.49 11.54
N THR A 147 3.88 4.90 12.16
CA THR A 147 3.94 3.51 12.64
C THR A 147 4.17 2.54 11.49
N ALA A 148 3.45 2.70 10.37
CA ALA A 148 3.61 1.85 9.18
C ALA A 148 5.02 1.91 8.59
N LEU A 149 5.64 3.09 8.55
CA LEU A 149 7.02 3.29 8.07
C LEU A 149 8.04 2.66 9.01
N ASN A 150 7.92 2.88 10.32
CA ASN A 150 8.78 2.23 11.31
C ASN A 150 8.65 0.71 11.25
N CYS A 151 7.43 0.20 11.10
CA CYS A 151 7.18 -1.24 10.93
C CYS A 151 7.84 -1.80 9.68
N PHE A 152 7.83 -1.04 8.58
CA PHE A 152 8.50 -1.43 7.34
C PHE A 152 10.02 -1.50 7.52
N GLU A 153 10.63 -0.50 8.14
CA GLU A 153 12.07 -0.46 8.43
C GLU A 153 12.48 -1.64 9.33
N ASN A 154 11.81 -1.82 10.47
CA ASN A 154 12.09 -2.89 11.42
C ASN A 154 11.92 -4.29 10.81
N ASN A 155 10.81 -4.53 10.10
CA ASN A 155 10.58 -5.84 9.47
C ASN A 155 11.61 -6.12 8.35
N THR A 156 12.06 -5.08 7.64
CA THR A 156 13.14 -5.23 6.64
C THR A 156 14.45 -5.62 7.31
N GLU A 157 14.82 -4.94 8.39
CA GLU A 157 16.02 -5.23 9.18
C GLU A 157 16.00 -6.64 9.78
N GLU A 158 14.88 -7.04 10.41
CA GLU A 158 14.68 -8.40 10.95
C GLU A 158 14.85 -9.47 9.87
N LEU A 159 14.27 -9.27 8.68
CA LEU A 159 14.37 -10.23 7.58
C LEU A 159 15.80 -10.30 7.00
N LEU A 160 16.53 -9.18 6.99
CA LEU A 160 17.92 -9.13 6.53
C LEU A 160 18.85 -9.87 7.48
N HIS A 161 18.77 -9.58 8.79
CA HIS A 161 19.56 -10.25 9.82
C HIS A 161 19.23 -11.75 9.91
N GLY A 162 17.95 -12.10 9.75
CA GLY A 162 17.51 -13.49 9.70
C GLY A 162 17.84 -14.24 8.41
N LYS A 163 18.52 -13.61 7.42
CA LYS A 163 18.80 -14.15 6.08
C LYS A 163 17.55 -14.67 5.34
N LYS A 164 16.38 -14.13 5.67
CA LYS A 164 15.07 -14.46 5.08
C LYS A 164 14.62 -13.44 4.03
N PHE A 165 15.30 -12.30 3.95
CA PHE A 165 15.02 -11.26 2.97
C PHE A 165 15.35 -11.73 1.55
N LYS A 166 14.37 -11.68 0.65
CA LYS A 166 14.49 -12.14 -0.75
C LYS A 166 14.08 -11.03 -1.71
N MET A 167 15.05 -10.28 -2.23
CA MET A 167 14.76 -9.15 -3.14
C MET A 167 13.90 -9.53 -4.35
N ALA A 168 14.13 -10.71 -4.94
CA ALA A 168 13.37 -11.20 -6.09
C ALA A 168 11.86 -11.36 -5.82
N THR A 169 11.45 -11.42 -4.55
CA THR A 169 10.05 -11.54 -4.17
C THR A 169 9.34 -10.20 -4.07
N LEU A 170 10.05 -9.08 -3.92
CA LEU A 170 9.44 -7.75 -3.71
C LEU A 170 8.56 -7.29 -4.87
N ARG A 171 8.66 -7.87 -6.06
CA ARG A 171 7.74 -7.60 -7.18
C ARG A 171 6.34 -8.22 -7.00
N LYS A 172 6.19 -9.17 -6.08
CA LYS A 172 4.95 -9.92 -5.86
C LYS A 172 4.05 -9.24 -4.83
N ILE A 173 2.76 -9.56 -4.86
CA ILE A 173 1.81 -9.08 -3.86
C ILE A 173 1.95 -9.79 -2.50
N THR A 174 2.42 -11.04 -2.48
CA THR A 174 2.51 -11.83 -1.24
C THR A 174 3.39 -11.16 -0.18
N PRO A 175 4.60 -10.65 -0.49
CA PRO A 175 5.39 -9.92 0.50
C PRO A 175 4.75 -8.62 0.96
N ILE A 176 3.97 -7.94 0.12
CA ILE A 176 3.22 -6.73 0.56
C ILE A 176 2.30 -7.11 1.71
N TRP A 177 1.53 -8.20 1.56
CA TRP A 177 0.65 -8.67 2.63
C TRP A 177 1.38 -9.09 3.90
N GLN A 178 2.59 -9.63 3.80
CA GLN A 178 3.41 -9.94 4.98
C GLN A 178 3.78 -8.67 5.75
N TYR A 179 4.22 -7.62 5.04
CA TYR A 179 4.53 -6.33 5.65
C TYR A 179 3.30 -5.64 6.23
N VAL A 180 2.16 -5.68 5.52
CA VAL A 180 0.88 -5.16 6.03
C VAL A 180 0.45 -5.91 7.29
N THR A 181 0.58 -7.24 7.32
CA THR A 181 0.25 -8.06 8.49
C THR A 181 1.12 -7.68 9.69
N TYR A 182 2.44 -7.52 9.47
CA TYR A 182 3.35 -7.07 10.52
C TYR A 182 2.92 -5.71 11.07
N TRP A 183 2.65 -4.72 10.21
CA TRP A 183 2.15 -3.42 10.66
C TRP A 183 0.82 -3.51 11.42
N LEU A 184 -0.18 -4.21 10.89
CA LEU A 184 -1.48 -4.35 11.56
C LEU A 184 -1.34 -4.99 12.94
N SER A 185 -0.41 -5.92 13.14
CA SER A 185 -0.14 -6.54 14.44
C SER A 185 0.54 -5.62 15.45
N LYS A 186 1.17 -4.53 14.99
CA LYS A 186 1.92 -3.57 15.82
C LYS A 186 1.19 -2.24 16.02
N ASP A 187 0.30 -1.87 15.11
CA ASP A 187 -0.43 -0.61 15.20
C ASP A 187 -1.44 -0.65 16.34
N PRO A 188 -1.45 0.35 17.26
CA PRO A 188 -2.34 0.34 18.43
C PRO A 188 -3.83 0.30 18.10
N ASN A 189 -4.24 0.82 16.94
CA ASN A 189 -5.64 0.86 16.52
C ASN A 189 -6.04 -0.44 15.80
N TYR A 190 -5.15 -1.00 14.98
CA TYR A 190 -5.46 -2.17 14.16
C TYR A 190 -5.16 -3.51 14.83
N SER A 191 -4.21 -3.57 15.76
CA SER A 191 -3.87 -4.81 16.48
C SER A 191 -5.01 -5.37 17.33
N LYS A 192 -5.92 -4.48 17.75
CA LYS A 192 -7.13 -4.82 18.53
C LYS A 192 -8.34 -5.12 17.64
N ALA A 193 -8.23 -4.82 16.35
CA ALA A 193 -9.25 -5.12 15.38
C ALA A 193 -9.01 -6.55 14.91
N ASN A 194 -10.04 -7.39 14.94
CA ASN A 194 -9.98 -8.80 14.50
C ASN A 194 -9.76 -8.94 12.97
N ILE A 195 -8.75 -8.26 12.44
CA ILE A 195 -8.33 -8.20 11.03
C ILE A 195 -7.21 -9.20 10.79
N VAL A 196 -6.31 -9.34 11.76
CA VAL A 196 -5.24 -10.35 11.77
C VAL A 196 -5.70 -11.49 12.66
N GLU A 197 -5.79 -12.69 12.08
CA GLU A 197 -6.11 -13.89 12.82
C GLU A 197 -4.81 -14.60 13.21
N GLY A 198 -4.63 -14.82 14.51
CA GLY A 198 -3.67 -15.80 15.00
C GLY A 198 -4.20 -17.18 14.63
N GLY A 199 -3.46 -17.94 13.83
CA GLY A 199 -4.00 -19.19 13.34
C GLY A 199 -4.20 -20.19 14.47
N LYS A 200 -5.42 -20.73 14.55
CA LYS A 200 -5.74 -21.90 15.39
C LYS A 200 -4.67 -22.98 15.18
N LEU A 201 -4.31 -23.67 16.26
CA LEU A 201 -3.46 -24.86 16.24
C LEU A 201 -3.85 -25.73 15.04
N SER A 202 -2.92 -25.89 14.11
CA SER A 202 -3.04 -26.90 13.07
C SER A 202 -3.13 -28.26 13.76
N ALA A 203 -3.81 -29.26 13.19
CA ALA A 203 -3.92 -30.62 13.73
C ALA A 203 -2.58 -31.36 13.97
N GLY A 204 -1.44 -30.70 13.75
CA GLY A 204 -0.09 -31.16 14.06
C GLY A 204 0.72 -30.18 14.93
N GLY A 205 0.09 -29.42 15.83
CA GLY A 205 0.78 -28.65 16.89
C GLY A 205 1.58 -27.41 16.45
N ARG A 206 1.59 -27.07 15.16
CA ARG A 206 2.26 -25.86 14.66
C ARG A 206 1.31 -24.67 14.67
N TYR A 207 1.69 -23.61 15.41
CA TYR A 207 1.07 -22.29 15.30
C TYR A 207 1.17 -21.80 13.86
N LYS A 208 0.04 -21.44 13.27
CA LYS A 208 0.03 -20.68 12.02
C LYS A 208 0.52 -19.27 12.35
N ASN A 209 1.50 -18.77 11.59
CA ASN A 209 1.94 -17.39 11.67
C ASN A 209 0.73 -16.44 11.58
N LEU A 210 0.78 -15.31 12.30
CA LEU A 210 -0.20 -14.23 12.18
C LEU A 210 -0.42 -13.91 10.69
N ASP A 211 -1.69 -13.86 10.27
CA ASP A 211 -2.04 -13.51 8.90
C ASP A 211 -3.36 -12.75 8.83
N ILE A 212 -3.50 -11.87 7.82
CA ILE A 212 -4.78 -11.19 7.57
C ILE A 212 -5.80 -12.21 7.06
N ASN A 213 -7.04 -12.09 7.54
CA ASN A 213 -8.17 -12.90 7.07
C ASN A 213 -8.23 -12.95 5.52
N ALA A 214 -8.42 -14.15 4.97
CA ALA A 214 -8.36 -14.38 3.52
C ALA A 214 -9.42 -13.58 2.73
N ASP A 215 -10.61 -13.37 3.31
CA ASP A 215 -11.68 -12.59 2.69
C ASP A 215 -11.31 -11.11 2.64
N LEU A 216 -10.64 -10.60 3.67
CA LEU A 216 -10.14 -9.22 3.68
C LEU A 216 -9.03 -9.02 2.66
N LYS A 217 -8.05 -9.94 2.56
CA LYS A 217 -7.02 -9.86 1.51
C LYS A 217 -7.62 -9.87 0.12
N THR A 218 -8.61 -10.72 -0.10
CA THR A 218 -9.37 -10.81 -1.36
C THR A 218 -10.07 -9.48 -1.66
N PHE A 219 -10.82 -8.96 -0.70
CA PHE A 219 -11.53 -7.70 -0.79
C PHE A 219 -10.61 -6.53 -1.15
N PHE A 220 -9.54 -6.33 -0.36
CA PHE A 220 -8.61 -5.24 -0.60
C PHE A 220 -7.82 -5.41 -1.91
N GLY A 221 -7.47 -6.64 -2.29
CA GLY A 221 -6.84 -6.90 -3.59
C GLY A 221 -7.73 -6.46 -4.76
N LEU A 222 -9.04 -6.64 -4.66
CA LEU A 222 -9.98 -6.24 -5.71
C LEU A 222 -10.23 -4.75 -5.73
N VAL A 223 -10.38 -4.12 -4.55
CA VAL A 223 -10.44 -2.66 -4.47
C VAL A 223 -9.21 -2.03 -5.09
N PHE A 224 -8.02 -2.57 -4.78
CA PHE A 224 -6.77 -2.14 -5.37
C PHE A 224 -6.78 -2.28 -6.89
N ALA A 225 -7.07 -3.48 -7.40
CA ALA A 225 -7.07 -3.76 -8.84
C ALA A 225 -8.05 -2.86 -9.61
N HIS A 226 -9.21 -2.57 -9.03
CA HIS A 226 -10.23 -1.73 -9.65
C HIS A 226 -9.91 -0.23 -9.57
N SER A 227 -9.22 0.22 -8.53
CA SER A 227 -9.08 1.67 -8.26
C SER A 227 -7.77 2.26 -8.75
N ILE A 228 -6.69 1.47 -8.81
CA ILE A 228 -5.34 2.03 -8.89
C ILE A 228 -5.05 2.80 -10.18
N LYS A 229 -5.59 2.36 -11.32
CA LYS A 229 -5.42 3.05 -12.60
C LYS A 229 -6.06 4.45 -12.57
N THR A 230 -7.34 4.53 -12.22
CA THR A 230 -8.06 5.81 -12.11
C THR A 230 -7.45 6.75 -11.08
N LEU A 231 -7.01 6.22 -9.92
CA LEU A 231 -6.32 7.02 -8.91
C LEU A 231 -4.99 7.57 -9.42
N THR A 232 -4.24 6.73 -10.13
CA THR A 232 -2.96 7.14 -10.72
C THR A 232 -3.15 8.22 -11.78
N GLU A 233 -4.13 8.08 -12.67
CA GLU A 233 -4.47 9.10 -13.68
C GLU A 233 -4.86 10.43 -13.03
N ARG A 234 -5.69 10.38 -11.97
CA ARG A 234 -6.09 11.59 -11.24
C ARG A 234 -4.91 12.27 -10.55
N ASN A 235 -4.05 11.50 -9.90
CA ASN A 235 -2.90 12.04 -9.18
C ASN A 235 -1.79 12.52 -10.11
N SER A 236 -1.64 11.91 -11.30
CA SER A 236 -0.66 12.34 -12.30
C SER A 236 -1.02 13.72 -12.89
N LYS A 237 -2.31 13.99 -13.07
CA LYS A 237 -2.82 15.31 -13.51
C LYS A 237 -2.60 16.41 -12.46
N LEU A 238 -2.59 16.05 -11.18
CA LEU A 238 -2.33 16.99 -10.08
C LEU A 238 -0.82 17.31 -9.93
N SER A 239 0.05 16.51 -10.55
CA SER A 239 1.49 16.71 -10.56
C SER A 239 2.00 17.46 -11.80
N GLU A 240 1.14 17.84 -12.75
CA GLU A 240 1.52 18.77 -13.81
C GLU A 240 1.78 20.16 -13.19
N PRO A 241 2.95 20.79 -13.47
CA PRO A 241 3.16 22.17 -13.07
C PRO A 241 2.07 23.01 -13.72
N PHE A 242 1.40 23.86 -12.94
CA PHE A 242 0.49 24.87 -13.48
C PHE A 242 1.19 25.55 -14.67
N PRO A 243 0.55 25.68 -15.85
CA PRO A 243 1.10 26.51 -16.89
C PRO A 243 1.31 27.88 -16.29
N ALA A 244 2.54 28.39 -16.33
CA ALA A 244 2.80 29.76 -15.94
C ALA A 244 1.91 30.63 -16.81
N GLU A 245 0.87 31.24 -16.20
CA GLU A 245 0.13 32.28 -16.90
C GLU A 245 1.14 33.35 -17.30
N PRO A 246 1.13 33.80 -18.57
CA PRO A 246 1.95 34.92 -18.96
C PRO A 246 1.56 36.10 -18.07
N ILE A 247 2.53 36.61 -17.30
CA ILE A 247 2.39 37.88 -16.64
C ILE A 247 2.34 38.91 -17.77
N GLU A 248 1.14 39.32 -18.19
CA GLU A 248 0.96 40.53 -18.98
C GLU A 248 1.41 41.70 -18.10
N VAL A 249 2.67 42.09 -18.27
CA VAL A 249 3.14 43.39 -17.81
C VAL A 249 2.44 44.42 -18.68
N LYS A 250 1.34 44.98 -18.19
CA LYS A 250 0.85 46.27 -18.69
C LYS A 250 1.89 47.31 -18.32
N LEU A 251 2.71 47.66 -19.30
CA LEU A 251 3.42 48.93 -19.29
C LEU A 251 2.34 50.01 -19.41
N GLU A 252 2.01 50.65 -18.28
CA GLU A 252 1.35 51.94 -18.31
C GLU A 252 2.39 52.98 -18.71
N ASP A 253 2.17 53.60 -19.86
CA ASP A 253 2.93 54.74 -20.34
C ASP A 253 2.82 55.90 -19.33
N SER A 254 3.97 56.46 -18.95
CA SER A 254 4.11 57.77 -18.31
C SER A 254 5.44 58.40 -18.73
#